data_AF-A0AAD4C7X0-F1
#
_entry.id   AF-A0AAD4C7X0-F1
#
_cell.length_a   1.000
_cell.length_b   1.000
_cell.length_c   1.000
_cell.angle_alpha   90.00
_cell.angle_beta   90.00
_cell.angle_gamma   90.00
#
_symmetry.space_group_name_H-M   'P 1'
#
loop_
_entity.id
_entity.type
_entity.pdbx_description
1 polymer ?
#
loop_
_entity_poly.entity_id
_entity_poly.type
_entity_poly.pdbx_seq_one_letter_code
_entity_poly.pdbx_strand_id
1 'polypeptide(L)'
;MTTSAPPEIVIPATPSSQDVLCRLFPGVRSPPSLLAPGRVPNSGPEATAALLKALRDNHERSHVFFNEFSFHNHTVHHLLAIYALALPTRATHLDHLRVAFVAPDKVTITDDNFTDYLGNDQYYNAYLDYFHRVKYIFSPHYNVRTPQQGAEQPQMFNRLLEILIHPIIHVGYGAEFGILGLIAEGLAWTSVHPAGATTLITRLIFTPTRTTPITDLERQEPGWMPKPGSRLRALNILSLMLRDPRFGSKVLDKHEYAAMLESHGEVINKYGEMWDCHIESQEDLEERVEELIWVATLMYGVGSWNGNEAEYCADFFTAHIVTSVLFIPSICAYLSHPSQTKLLRAHFLTSITWWLVRGRSSFALKEFTSQPLPPLPNIPSAKYSNTLPGSQPTLPACALPSPASPYAINPNPWYPILADALVHPNEHLCKVQRALAHFNVLYGHREAGFVLDSLSKDGVDVDPEYAYLDGTVFLRAAWLTGSALGWVSHGEDNTGIWNYQEFHKAALDQLELLRSQGRA
;
A
#
# COMPACT_ATOMS: atom_id res chain seq x y z
N MET A 1 -14.07 -10.33 15.04
CA MET A 1 -14.02 -10.39 13.57
C MET A 1 -15.33 -10.98 13.08
N THR A 2 -15.90 -10.44 12.01
CA THR A 2 -16.94 -11.15 11.26
C THR A 2 -16.23 -12.18 10.39
N THR A 3 -16.34 -13.47 10.72
CA THR A 3 -15.96 -14.54 9.81
C THR A 3 -16.97 -14.55 8.66
N SER A 4 -16.48 -14.63 7.43
CA SER A 4 -17.35 -14.81 6.27
C SER A 4 -17.24 -16.24 5.76
N ALA A 5 -17.86 -17.15 6.52
CA ALA A 5 -18.00 -18.52 6.06
C ALA A 5 -18.71 -18.50 4.68
N PRO A 6 -18.23 -19.32 3.73
CA PRO A 6 -18.95 -19.49 2.47
C PRO A 6 -20.37 -20.02 2.74
N PRO A 7 -21.32 -19.82 1.82
CA PRO A 7 -22.66 -20.38 1.94
C PRO A 7 -22.60 -21.91 2.10
N GLU A 8 -23.57 -22.51 2.80
CA GLU A 8 -23.62 -23.96 3.05
C GLU A 8 -23.48 -24.80 1.77
N ILE A 9 -23.97 -24.27 0.64
CA ILE A 9 -23.82 -24.86 -0.69
C ILE A 9 -22.97 -23.91 -1.55
N VAL A 10 -21.74 -24.34 -1.82
CA VAL A 10 -20.82 -23.60 -2.72
C VAL A 10 -21.01 -24.11 -4.15
N ILE A 11 -21.57 -23.27 -5.01
CA ILE A 11 -21.64 -23.51 -6.46
C ILE A 11 -20.52 -22.69 -7.11
N PRO A 12 -19.52 -23.32 -7.76
CA PRO A 12 -18.46 -22.57 -8.45
C PRO A 12 -19.02 -21.55 -9.44
N ALA A 13 -18.38 -20.38 -9.50
CA ALA A 13 -18.75 -19.32 -10.44
C ALA A 13 -18.65 -19.83 -11.88
N THR A 14 -19.54 -19.33 -12.74
CA THR A 14 -19.49 -19.69 -14.17
C THR A 14 -18.35 -18.92 -14.82
N PRO A 15 -17.45 -19.58 -15.56
CA PRO A 15 -16.39 -18.91 -16.30
C PRO A 15 -16.96 -17.87 -17.27
N SER A 16 -16.22 -16.78 -17.46
CA SER A 16 -16.60 -15.74 -18.42
C SER A 16 -16.50 -16.28 -19.86
N SER A 17 -17.30 -15.74 -20.79
CA SER A 17 -17.12 -16.10 -22.19
C SER A 17 -15.75 -15.64 -22.71
N GLN A 18 -15.23 -16.32 -23.74
CA GLN A 18 -13.93 -15.98 -24.32
C GLN A 18 -13.86 -14.51 -24.78
N ASP A 19 -14.96 -13.97 -25.33
CA ASP A 19 -15.03 -12.56 -25.76
C ASP A 19 -14.92 -11.60 -24.58
N VAL A 20 -15.55 -11.92 -23.45
CA VAL A 20 -15.45 -11.14 -22.21
C VAL A 20 -14.02 -11.18 -21.68
N LEU A 21 -13.41 -12.36 -21.61
CA LEU A 21 -12.02 -12.52 -21.16
C LEU A 21 -11.03 -11.76 -22.06
N CYS A 22 -11.19 -11.83 -23.38
CA CYS A 22 -10.35 -11.09 -24.32
C CYS A 22 -10.46 -9.57 -24.12
N ARG A 23 -11.66 -9.07 -23.81
CA ARG A 23 -11.88 -7.65 -23.50
C ARG A 23 -11.28 -7.23 -22.16
N LEU A 24 -11.41 -8.07 -21.13
CA LEU A 24 -10.93 -7.79 -19.78
C LEU A 24 -9.40 -7.92 -19.67
N PHE A 25 -8.82 -8.86 -20.42
CA PHE A 25 -7.38 -9.15 -20.44
C PHE A 25 -6.80 -8.99 -21.85
N PRO A 26 -6.82 -7.76 -22.43
CA PRO A 26 -6.44 -7.52 -23.83
C PRO A 26 -4.93 -7.64 -24.09
N GLY A 27 -4.12 -7.75 -23.05
CA GLY A 27 -2.66 -7.70 -23.09
C GLY A 27 -2.10 -6.75 -22.05
N VAL A 28 -0.77 -6.65 -21.99
CA VAL A 28 -0.08 -5.70 -21.11
C VAL A 28 0.24 -4.43 -21.89
N ARG A 29 -0.21 -3.27 -21.40
CA ARG A 29 0.08 -1.94 -21.98
C ARG A 29 1.28 -1.29 -21.33
N SER A 30 1.91 -0.33 -22.00
CA SER A 30 2.94 0.52 -21.39
C SER A 30 2.40 1.30 -20.18
N PRO A 31 3.26 1.70 -19.23
CA PRO A 31 2.86 2.56 -18.12
C PRO A 31 2.13 3.82 -18.62
N PRO A 32 1.04 4.25 -17.95
CA PRO A 32 0.15 5.28 -18.48
C PRO A 32 0.65 6.72 -18.33
N SER A 33 1.74 6.93 -17.58
CA SER A 33 2.37 8.24 -17.39
C SER A 33 3.88 8.08 -17.12
N LEU A 34 4.64 9.18 -17.21
CA LEU A 34 6.09 9.18 -16.92
C LEU A 34 6.40 8.92 -15.44
N LEU A 35 5.47 9.26 -14.54
CA LEU A 35 5.57 9.00 -13.11
C LEU A 35 5.20 7.56 -12.75
N ALA A 36 4.50 6.85 -13.63
CA ALA A 36 4.11 5.47 -13.38
C ALA A 36 5.33 4.53 -13.40
N PRO A 37 5.28 3.41 -12.67
CA PRO A 37 6.40 2.48 -12.55
C PRO A 37 6.92 1.99 -13.90
N GLY A 38 8.23 2.15 -14.10
CA GLY A 38 8.94 1.50 -15.20
C GLY A 38 8.95 -0.03 -15.04
N ARG A 39 9.23 -0.74 -16.14
CA ARG A 39 9.38 -2.21 -16.14
C ARG A 39 10.77 -2.59 -16.63
N VAL A 40 11.34 -3.62 -16.00
CA VAL A 40 12.59 -4.22 -16.43
C VAL A 40 12.33 -5.08 -17.68
N PRO A 41 13.25 -5.08 -18.68
CA PRO A 41 13.10 -5.94 -19.85
C PRO A 41 12.94 -7.42 -19.50
N ASN A 42 11.88 -8.06 -19.99
CA ASN A 42 11.58 -9.48 -19.76
C ASN A 42 12.19 -10.36 -20.88
N SER A 43 12.19 -11.69 -20.69
CA SER A 43 12.88 -12.66 -21.55
C SER A 43 12.24 -12.91 -22.92
N GLY A 44 10.98 -12.49 -23.14
CA GLY A 44 10.29 -12.70 -24.42
C GLY A 44 8.76 -12.72 -24.30
N PRO A 45 8.05 -12.95 -25.43
CA PRO A 45 6.59 -12.98 -25.49
C PRO A 45 5.95 -14.09 -24.66
N GLU A 46 6.66 -15.19 -24.39
CA GLU A 46 6.19 -16.31 -23.58
C GLU A 46 5.88 -15.89 -22.15
N ALA A 47 6.65 -14.95 -21.59
CA ALA A 47 6.43 -14.43 -20.25
C ALA A 47 5.08 -13.69 -20.15
N THR A 48 4.76 -12.87 -21.15
CA THR A 48 3.47 -12.15 -21.23
C THR A 48 2.30 -13.14 -21.41
N ALA A 49 2.46 -14.16 -22.26
CA ALA A 49 1.44 -15.18 -22.46
C ALA A 49 1.16 -15.97 -21.16
N ALA A 50 2.21 -16.35 -20.43
CA ALA A 50 2.11 -17.05 -19.15
C ALA A 50 1.42 -16.19 -18.08
N LEU A 51 1.78 -14.90 -17.99
CA LEU A 51 1.15 -13.95 -17.08
C LEU A 51 -0.35 -13.85 -17.37
N LEU A 52 -0.71 -13.56 -18.62
CA LEU A 52 -2.12 -13.37 -19.00
C LEU A 52 -2.94 -14.65 -18.76
N LYS A 53 -2.35 -15.83 -18.96
CA LYS A 53 -2.98 -17.09 -18.60
C LYS A 53 -3.21 -17.19 -17.10
N ALA A 54 -2.20 -16.92 -16.26
CA ALA A 54 -2.33 -16.98 -14.81
C ALA A 54 -3.35 -15.97 -14.25
N LEU A 55 -3.39 -14.75 -14.81
CA LEU A 55 -4.37 -13.72 -14.43
C LEU A 55 -5.80 -14.15 -14.76
N ARG A 56 -6.05 -14.70 -15.96
CA ARG A 56 -7.36 -15.26 -16.32
C ARG A 56 -7.74 -16.44 -15.44
N ASP A 57 -6.80 -17.37 -15.22
CA ASP A 57 -7.03 -18.53 -14.36
C ASP A 57 -7.44 -18.09 -12.93
N ASN A 58 -6.82 -17.04 -12.37
CA ASN A 58 -7.21 -16.46 -11.07
C ASN A 58 -8.57 -15.76 -11.14
N HIS A 59 -8.82 -14.93 -12.16
CA HIS A 59 -10.08 -14.20 -12.36
C HIS A 59 -11.31 -15.12 -12.35
N GLU A 60 -11.20 -16.27 -13.02
CA GLU A 60 -12.33 -17.19 -13.17
C GLU A 60 -12.52 -18.11 -11.97
N ARG A 61 -11.44 -18.51 -11.30
CA ARG A 61 -11.46 -19.60 -10.33
C ARG A 61 -11.39 -19.13 -8.89
N SER A 62 -10.87 -17.94 -8.62
CA SER A 62 -10.47 -17.55 -7.27
C SER A 62 -11.32 -16.41 -6.74
N HIS A 63 -11.73 -16.56 -5.48
CA HIS A 63 -12.28 -15.46 -4.71
C HIS A 63 -11.17 -14.43 -4.43
N VAL A 64 -11.57 -13.20 -4.15
CA VAL A 64 -10.66 -12.12 -3.81
C VAL A 64 -10.06 -12.24 -2.40
N PHE A 65 -10.55 -13.20 -1.62
CA PHE A 65 -10.03 -13.57 -0.31
C PHE A 65 -9.60 -15.04 -0.35
N PHE A 66 -8.50 -15.41 0.31
CA PHE A 66 -8.04 -16.80 0.31
C PHE A 66 -8.55 -17.63 1.50
N ASN A 67 -9.12 -17.00 2.54
CA ASN A 67 -9.65 -17.68 3.73
C ASN A 67 -10.95 -17.03 4.23
N GLU A 68 -11.54 -17.60 5.29
CA GLU A 68 -12.79 -17.15 5.93
C GLU A 68 -12.60 -15.92 6.85
N PHE A 69 -11.35 -15.48 7.03
CA PHE A 69 -10.98 -14.27 7.77
C PHE A 69 -10.87 -13.04 6.86
N SER A 70 -11.28 -13.17 5.60
CA SER A 70 -11.16 -12.14 4.57
C SER A 70 -9.72 -11.67 4.35
N PHE A 71 -8.74 -12.58 4.44
CA PHE A 71 -7.37 -12.25 4.04
C PHE A 71 -7.24 -12.25 2.53
N HIS A 72 -6.52 -11.25 2.04
CA HIS A 72 -6.53 -10.83 0.65
C HIS A 72 -5.77 -11.81 -0.25
N ASN A 73 -6.38 -12.19 -1.38
CA ASN A 73 -5.71 -13.00 -2.40
C ASN A 73 -4.65 -12.14 -3.11
N HIS A 74 -3.38 -12.45 -2.89
CA HIS A 74 -2.24 -11.69 -3.40
C HIS A 74 -1.68 -12.22 -4.72
N THR A 75 -2.27 -13.26 -5.31
CA THR A 75 -1.78 -13.89 -6.54
C THR A 75 -1.50 -12.88 -7.64
N VAL A 76 -2.47 -12.01 -7.95
CA VAL A 76 -2.33 -10.97 -8.98
C VAL A 76 -1.23 -9.98 -8.61
N HIS A 77 -1.17 -9.55 -7.35
CA HIS A 77 -0.19 -8.56 -6.89
C HIS A 77 1.23 -9.10 -6.99
N HIS A 78 1.43 -10.36 -6.60
CA HIS A 78 2.72 -11.02 -6.70
C HIS A 78 3.14 -11.23 -8.16
N LEU A 79 2.26 -11.83 -8.98
CA LEU A 79 2.54 -12.12 -10.39
C LEU A 79 2.94 -10.87 -11.18
N LEU A 80 2.25 -9.74 -10.96
CA LEU A 80 2.55 -8.50 -11.65
C LEU A 80 3.81 -7.82 -11.12
N ALA A 81 4.08 -7.90 -9.82
CA ALA A 81 5.32 -7.38 -9.24
C ALA A 81 6.54 -8.08 -9.82
N ILE A 82 6.58 -9.42 -9.81
CA ILE A 82 7.70 -10.19 -10.35
C ILE A 82 7.80 -10.09 -11.88
N TYR A 83 6.66 -9.98 -12.58
CA TYR A 83 6.66 -9.73 -14.03
C TYR A 83 7.29 -8.37 -14.37
N ALA A 84 6.97 -7.31 -13.60
CA ALA A 84 7.56 -5.99 -13.78
C ALA A 84 9.08 -5.98 -13.52
N LEU A 85 9.56 -6.89 -12.67
CA LEU A 85 10.97 -7.12 -12.36
C LEU A 85 11.62 -8.18 -13.29
N ALA A 86 10.96 -8.57 -14.37
CA ALA A 86 11.47 -9.46 -15.42
C ALA A 86 11.58 -10.96 -15.08
N LEU A 87 10.88 -11.46 -14.06
CA LEU A 87 10.76 -12.90 -13.87
C LEU A 87 9.60 -13.47 -14.70
N PRO A 88 9.83 -14.52 -15.52
CA PRO A 88 8.76 -15.22 -16.20
C PRO A 88 7.80 -15.83 -15.17
N THR A 89 6.55 -15.42 -15.23
CA THR A 89 5.54 -15.89 -14.28
C THR A 89 5.24 -17.37 -14.48
N ARG A 90 5.31 -18.14 -13.40
CA ARG A 90 4.74 -19.49 -13.33
C ARG A 90 3.57 -19.46 -12.35
N ALA A 91 2.61 -20.36 -12.52
CA ALA A 91 1.46 -20.47 -11.63
C ALA A 91 1.90 -21.05 -10.28
N THR A 92 2.40 -20.21 -9.37
CA THR A 92 2.98 -20.65 -8.09
C THR A 92 2.09 -20.42 -6.87
N HIS A 93 0.82 -19.98 -7.03
CA HIS A 93 0.04 -19.49 -5.87
C HIS A 93 -1.45 -19.86 -5.82
N LEU A 94 -1.96 -20.77 -6.66
CA LEU A 94 -3.42 -21.01 -6.72
C LEU A 94 -3.95 -22.07 -5.74
N ASP A 95 -3.08 -22.91 -5.15
CA ASP A 95 -3.52 -24.16 -4.50
C ASP A 95 -4.21 -23.97 -3.13
N HIS A 96 -4.18 -22.76 -2.56
CA HIS A 96 -4.72 -22.44 -1.24
C HIS A 96 -5.79 -21.35 -1.27
N LEU A 97 -6.29 -20.99 -2.45
CA LEU A 97 -7.26 -19.91 -2.61
C LEU A 97 -8.69 -20.42 -2.44
N ARG A 98 -9.57 -19.59 -1.84
CA ARG A 98 -11.02 -19.84 -1.90
C ARG A 98 -11.46 -19.81 -3.36
N VAL A 99 -12.33 -20.75 -3.71
CA VAL A 99 -12.95 -20.82 -5.03
C VAL A 99 -13.93 -19.65 -5.19
N ALA A 100 -13.95 -19.01 -6.37
CA ALA A 100 -15.00 -18.07 -6.73
C ALA A 100 -16.33 -18.84 -6.87
N PHE A 101 -17.40 -18.33 -6.27
CA PHE A 101 -18.70 -18.99 -6.26
C PHE A 101 -19.82 -18.02 -6.66
N VAL A 102 -20.92 -18.59 -7.13
CA VAL A 102 -22.13 -17.86 -7.48
C VAL A 102 -22.72 -17.23 -6.23
N ALA A 103 -23.10 -15.95 -6.30
CA ALA A 103 -23.71 -15.25 -5.19
C ALA A 103 -25.00 -15.95 -4.69
N PRO A 104 -25.32 -15.87 -3.38
CA PRO A 104 -26.57 -16.38 -2.83
C PRO A 104 -27.80 -15.91 -3.62
N ASP A 105 -28.82 -16.77 -3.70
CA ASP A 105 -30.06 -16.54 -4.46
C ASP A 105 -29.87 -16.21 -5.95
N LYS A 106 -28.65 -16.38 -6.49
CA LYS A 106 -28.27 -16.05 -7.87
C LYS A 106 -28.58 -14.59 -8.23
N VAL A 107 -28.40 -13.68 -7.26
CA VAL A 107 -28.63 -12.25 -7.44
C VAL A 107 -27.77 -11.70 -8.58
N THR A 108 -28.40 -10.90 -9.45
CA THR A 108 -27.70 -10.06 -10.42
C THR A 108 -27.67 -8.63 -9.91
N ILE A 109 -26.47 -8.05 -9.82
CA ILE A 109 -26.29 -6.66 -9.39
C ILE A 109 -26.43 -5.72 -10.59
N THR A 110 -27.18 -4.65 -10.39
CA THR A 110 -27.57 -3.62 -11.34
C THR A 110 -27.44 -2.24 -10.68
N ASP A 111 -27.67 -1.16 -11.44
CA ASP A 111 -27.62 0.19 -10.86
C ASP A 111 -28.73 0.44 -9.82
N ASP A 112 -29.83 -0.32 -9.86
CA ASP A 112 -30.96 -0.16 -8.95
C ASP A 112 -30.73 -0.80 -7.57
N ASN A 113 -29.92 -1.86 -7.50
CA ASN A 113 -29.68 -2.65 -6.28
C ASN A 113 -28.20 -2.72 -5.85
N PHE A 114 -27.31 -1.93 -6.46
CA PHE A 114 -25.85 -2.04 -6.20
C PHE A 114 -25.47 -1.84 -4.74
N THR A 115 -26.31 -1.14 -3.97
CA THR A 115 -26.04 -0.82 -2.56
C THR A 115 -26.46 -1.90 -1.59
N ASP A 116 -27.25 -2.88 -2.03
CA ASP A 116 -28.02 -3.74 -1.12
C ASP A 116 -27.15 -4.82 -0.46
N TYR A 117 -25.98 -5.09 -1.04
CA TYR A 117 -25.07 -6.17 -0.64
C TYR A 117 -23.66 -5.68 -0.29
N LEU A 118 -23.47 -4.37 -0.12
CA LEU A 118 -22.16 -3.80 0.15
C LEU A 118 -21.59 -4.30 1.49
N GLY A 119 -20.31 -4.69 1.50
CA GLY A 119 -19.63 -5.26 2.65
C GLY A 119 -19.86 -6.75 2.87
N ASN A 120 -20.60 -7.43 1.99
CA ASN A 120 -20.81 -8.87 2.05
C ASN A 120 -20.04 -9.58 0.93
N ASP A 121 -18.99 -10.31 1.30
CA ASP A 121 -18.09 -11.00 0.36
C ASP A 121 -18.74 -12.17 -0.38
N GLN A 122 -19.85 -12.72 0.12
CA GLN A 122 -20.61 -13.73 -0.61
C GLN A 122 -21.17 -13.21 -1.94
N TYR A 123 -21.26 -11.89 -2.10
CA TYR A 123 -21.74 -11.24 -3.33
C TYR A 123 -20.59 -10.77 -4.25
N TYR A 124 -19.34 -11.13 -3.95
CA TYR A 124 -18.16 -10.72 -4.75
C TYR A 124 -18.33 -11.02 -6.24
N ASN A 125 -18.75 -12.23 -6.61
CA ASN A 125 -18.88 -12.61 -8.02
C ASN A 125 -19.98 -11.83 -8.74
N ALA A 126 -21.09 -11.52 -8.07
CA ALA A 126 -22.14 -10.68 -8.65
C ALA A 126 -21.66 -9.22 -8.84
N TYR A 127 -20.85 -8.69 -7.93
CA TYR A 127 -20.20 -7.39 -8.11
C TYR A 127 -19.15 -7.41 -9.22
N LEU A 128 -18.40 -8.50 -9.38
CA LEU A 128 -17.42 -8.67 -10.46
C LEU A 128 -18.10 -8.54 -11.82
N ASP A 129 -19.21 -9.26 -12.01
CA ASP A 129 -20.00 -9.17 -13.24
C ASP A 129 -20.55 -7.76 -13.48
N TYR A 130 -21.02 -7.08 -12.43
CA TYR A 130 -21.48 -5.70 -12.52
C TYR A 130 -20.37 -4.73 -12.98
N PHE A 131 -19.13 -4.92 -12.52
CA PHE A 131 -17.98 -4.09 -12.88
C PHE A 131 -17.22 -4.52 -14.13
N HIS A 132 -17.62 -5.61 -14.81
CA HIS A 132 -17.13 -5.90 -16.17
C HIS A 132 -17.42 -4.75 -17.16
N ARG A 133 -18.35 -3.85 -16.81
CA ARG A 133 -18.44 -2.51 -17.37
C ARG A 133 -17.90 -1.53 -16.33
N VAL A 134 -16.59 -1.26 -16.39
CA VAL A 134 -15.87 -0.41 -15.42
C VAL A 134 -16.62 0.90 -15.17
N LYS A 135 -16.79 1.25 -13.89
CA LYS A 135 -17.58 2.41 -13.45
C LYS A 135 -16.72 3.41 -12.69
N TYR A 136 -17.10 4.68 -12.79
CA TYR A 136 -16.44 5.78 -12.10
C TYR A 136 -17.03 5.99 -10.69
N ILE A 137 -16.37 5.42 -9.67
CA ILE A 137 -16.86 5.38 -8.29
C ILE A 137 -16.58 6.62 -7.43
N PHE A 138 -15.96 7.67 -8.00
CA PHE A 138 -15.62 8.91 -7.28
C PHE A 138 -16.78 9.93 -7.26
N SER A 139 -17.87 9.64 -7.97
CA SER A 139 -19.04 10.50 -8.02
C SER A 139 -19.86 10.40 -6.72
N PRO A 140 -20.69 11.42 -6.39
CA PRO A 140 -21.58 11.36 -5.23
C PRO A 140 -22.49 10.12 -5.24
N HIS A 141 -22.97 9.68 -6.41
CA HIS A 141 -23.82 8.50 -6.57
C HIS A 141 -23.30 7.24 -5.87
N TYR A 142 -21.98 7.02 -5.92
CA TYR A 142 -21.34 5.83 -5.32
C TYR A 142 -20.85 6.05 -3.88
N ASN A 143 -21.07 7.24 -3.30
CA ASN A 143 -20.49 7.60 -2.01
C ASN A 143 -21.50 8.12 -1.00
N VAL A 144 -22.52 8.85 -1.45
CA VAL A 144 -23.49 9.52 -0.59
C VAL A 144 -24.92 9.39 -1.13
N ARG A 145 -25.89 9.26 -0.22
CA ARG A 145 -27.33 9.28 -0.48
C ARG A 145 -27.94 10.56 0.09
N THR A 146 -28.81 11.20 -0.69
CA THR A 146 -29.56 12.41 -0.30
C THR A 146 -31.06 12.21 -0.57
N PRO A 147 -31.95 12.35 0.43
CA PRO A 147 -31.67 12.64 1.83
C PRO A 147 -30.98 11.46 2.52
N GLN A 148 -30.29 11.73 3.65
CA GLN A 148 -29.70 10.70 4.52
C GLN A 148 -30.83 9.95 5.26
N GLN A 149 -31.63 9.18 4.53
CA GLN A 149 -32.80 8.47 5.05
C GLN A 149 -32.38 7.17 5.73
N GLY A 150 -31.82 7.21 6.95
CA GLY A 150 -31.63 6.03 7.83
C GLY A 150 -30.83 4.82 7.30
N ALA A 151 -30.51 4.77 6.01
CA ALA A 151 -29.80 3.72 5.33
C ALA A 151 -28.33 4.08 5.25
N GLU A 152 -27.47 3.07 5.35
CA GLU A 152 -26.02 3.25 5.30
C GLU A 152 -25.58 3.93 4.00
N GLN A 153 -24.54 4.74 4.07
CA GLN A 153 -24.00 5.41 2.90
C GLN A 153 -23.22 4.38 2.04
N PRO A 154 -23.24 4.45 0.69
CA PRO A 154 -22.53 3.46 -0.12
C PRO A 154 -21.01 3.48 0.08
N GLN A 155 -20.42 4.68 0.19
CA GLN A 155 -19.03 4.92 0.59
C GLN A 155 -17.99 4.13 -0.21
N MET A 156 -18.20 3.90 -1.51
CA MET A 156 -17.26 3.12 -2.33
C MET A 156 -15.84 3.67 -2.28
N PHE A 157 -15.67 4.99 -2.20
CA PHE A 157 -14.34 5.60 -2.10
C PHE A 157 -13.68 5.38 -0.74
N ASN A 158 -14.46 5.30 0.34
CA ASN A 158 -13.96 4.87 1.63
C ASN A 158 -13.48 3.41 1.53
N ARG A 159 -14.37 2.53 1.05
CA ARG A 159 -14.12 1.10 0.87
C ARG A 159 -12.90 0.82 -0.02
N LEU A 160 -12.58 1.72 -0.95
CA LEU A 160 -11.43 1.58 -1.86
C LEU A 160 -10.09 1.62 -1.13
N LEU A 161 -10.04 2.31 0.01
CA LEU A 161 -8.85 2.47 0.86
C LEU A 161 -8.91 1.65 2.15
N GLU A 162 -9.93 0.81 2.29
CA GLU A 162 -10.15 0.05 3.50
C GLU A 162 -9.19 -1.09 3.71
N ILE A 163 -9.12 -1.50 4.97
CA ILE A 163 -8.15 -2.48 5.45
C ILE A 163 -6.75 -1.94 5.08
N LEU A 164 -5.83 -2.78 4.61
CA LEU A 164 -4.48 -2.36 4.24
C LEU A 164 -4.42 -1.89 2.79
N ILE A 165 -5.40 -1.09 2.37
CA ILE A 165 -5.37 -0.36 1.09
C ILE A 165 -5.35 -1.33 -0.13
N HIS A 166 -5.76 -2.58 0.06
CA HIS A 166 -5.68 -3.62 -0.97
C HIS A 166 -6.54 -3.37 -2.21
N PRO A 167 -7.79 -2.84 -2.11
CA PRO A 167 -8.61 -2.63 -3.30
C PRO A 167 -7.97 -1.63 -4.26
N ILE A 168 -7.45 -0.50 -3.77
CA ILE A 168 -6.73 0.45 -4.63
C ILE A 168 -5.40 -0.10 -5.16
N ILE A 169 -4.67 -0.93 -4.40
CA ILE A 169 -3.48 -1.62 -4.92
C ILE A 169 -3.87 -2.47 -6.14
N HIS A 170 -4.97 -3.21 -6.02
CA HIS A 170 -5.48 -4.05 -7.09
C HIS A 170 -5.94 -3.21 -8.31
N VAL A 171 -6.74 -2.17 -8.10
CA VAL A 171 -7.12 -1.22 -9.17
C VAL A 171 -5.88 -0.58 -9.80
N GLY A 172 -4.89 -0.26 -8.99
CA GLY A 172 -3.61 0.31 -9.38
C GLY A 172 -2.83 -0.55 -10.36
N TYR A 173 -2.74 -1.85 -10.09
CA TYR A 173 -2.21 -2.82 -11.05
C TYR A 173 -2.99 -2.83 -12.36
N GLY A 174 -4.33 -2.80 -12.30
CA GLY A 174 -5.16 -2.70 -13.50
C GLY A 174 -4.89 -1.44 -14.32
N ALA A 175 -4.76 -0.29 -13.66
CA ALA A 175 -4.46 0.99 -14.30
C ALA A 175 -3.03 1.04 -14.89
N GLU A 176 -2.05 0.52 -14.16
CA GLU A 176 -0.65 0.49 -14.58
C GLU A 176 -0.41 -0.44 -15.78
N PHE A 177 -1.03 -1.64 -15.76
CA PHE A 177 -0.85 -2.64 -16.81
C PHE A 177 -1.87 -2.53 -17.94
N GLY A 178 -2.89 -1.68 -17.79
CA GLY A 178 -3.97 -1.53 -18.76
C GLY A 178 -4.89 -2.75 -18.85
N ILE A 179 -5.07 -3.47 -17.74
CA ILE A 179 -5.85 -4.70 -17.65
C ILE A 179 -7.19 -4.40 -16.97
N LEU A 180 -8.25 -4.32 -17.77
CA LEU A 180 -9.59 -3.93 -17.32
C LEU A 180 -10.21 -4.95 -16.35
N GLY A 181 -9.87 -6.24 -16.48
CA GLY A 181 -10.28 -7.30 -15.57
C GLY A 181 -9.86 -7.01 -14.14
N LEU A 182 -8.64 -6.52 -13.93
CA LEU A 182 -8.14 -6.17 -12.60
C LEU A 182 -8.81 -4.93 -12.04
N ILE A 183 -9.17 -3.95 -12.89
CA ILE A 183 -9.97 -2.82 -12.44
C ILE A 183 -11.35 -3.31 -11.97
N ALA A 184 -11.98 -4.22 -12.71
CA ALA A 184 -13.26 -4.82 -12.33
C ALA A 184 -13.15 -5.62 -11.01
N GLU A 185 -12.12 -6.48 -10.88
CA GLU A 185 -11.80 -7.22 -9.65
C GLU A 185 -11.61 -6.28 -8.47
N GLY A 186 -10.80 -5.22 -8.62
CA GLY A 186 -10.55 -4.26 -7.55
C GLY A 186 -11.79 -3.45 -7.13
N LEU A 187 -12.68 -3.11 -8.07
CA LEU A 187 -13.95 -2.45 -7.76
C LEU A 187 -14.95 -3.41 -7.10
N ALA A 188 -15.01 -4.67 -7.53
CA ALA A 188 -15.81 -5.69 -6.85
C ALA A 188 -15.26 -5.99 -5.45
N TRP A 189 -13.94 -6.00 -5.29
CA TRP A 189 -13.27 -6.11 -3.99
C TRP A 189 -13.67 -4.96 -3.08
N THR A 190 -13.67 -3.74 -3.62
CA THR A 190 -14.12 -2.53 -2.93
C THR A 190 -15.57 -2.69 -2.44
N SER A 191 -16.47 -3.23 -3.27
CA SER A 191 -17.87 -3.41 -2.88
C SER A 191 -18.09 -4.36 -1.71
N VAL A 192 -17.20 -5.34 -1.54
CA VAL A 192 -17.32 -6.34 -0.46
C VAL A 192 -16.46 -6.04 0.77
N HIS A 193 -15.67 -4.97 0.74
CA HIS A 193 -14.96 -4.47 1.92
C HIS A 193 -15.90 -3.71 2.86
N PRO A 194 -15.61 -3.66 4.18
CA PRO A 194 -16.34 -2.81 5.13
C PRO A 194 -16.11 -1.32 4.86
N ALA A 195 -16.82 -0.43 5.55
CA ALA A 195 -16.64 1.02 5.48
C ALA A 195 -16.27 1.64 6.84
N GLY A 196 -15.17 1.17 7.45
CA GLY A 196 -14.69 1.56 8.78
C GLY A 196 -14.13 2.98 8.94
N ALA A 197 -13.68 3.62 7.86
CA ALA A 197 -13.06 4.94 7.83
C ALA A 197 -14.01 6.07 7.39
N THR A 198 -15.30 5.89 7.66
CA THR A 198 -16.36 6.88 7.38
C THR A 198 -15.99 8.29 7.87
N THR A 199 -15.55 8.39 9.13
CA THR A 199 -15.15 9.66 9.77
C THR A 199 -13.97 10.30 9.08
N LEU A 200 -13.10 9.54 8.42
CA LEU A 200 -11.89 10.05 7.80
C LEU A 200 -12.18 10.51 6.36
N ILE A 201 -12.70 9.60 5.52
CA ILE A 201 -12.81 9.81 4.08
C ILE A 201 -14.12 10.50 3.72
N THR A 202 -15.26 9.95 4.17
CA THR A 202 -16.58 10.46 3.75
C THR A 202 -16.80 11.86 4.30
N ARG A 203 -16.49 12.06 5.58
CA ARG A 203 -16.58 13.36 6.27
C ARG A 203 -15.75 14.42 5.55
N LEU A 204 -14.47 14.20 5.26
CA LEU A 204 -13.65 15.26 4.67
C LEU A 204 -13.99 15.54 3.19
N ILE A 205 -14.33 14.49 2.42
CA ILE A 205 -14.33 14.57 0.96
C ILE A 205 -15.73 14.76 0.37
N PHE A 206 -16.76 14.18 0.98
CA PHE A 206 -18.12 14.20 0.43
C PHE A 206 -19.13 14.92 1.32
N THR A 207 -18.91 14.95 2.64
CA THR A 207 -19.79 15.63 3.60
C THR A 207 -18.96 16.52 4.54
N PRO A 208 -18.30 17.58 4.04
CA PRO A 208 -17.34 18.40 4.80
C PRO A 208 -17.97 19.12 6.00
N THR A 209 -19.30 19.16 6.08
CA THR A 209 -20.01 19.65 7.26
C THR A 209 -19.92 18.63 8.39
N ARG A 210 -19.22 19.01 9.45
CA ARG A 210 -19.19 18.26 10.71
C ARG A 210 -20.60 18.11 11.29
N THR A 211 -20.98 16.87 11.62
CA THR A 211 -22.25 16.54 12.28
C THR A 211 -22.05 15.98 13.70
N THR A 212 -20.81 15.66 14.08
CA THR A 212 -20.45 15.10 15.38
C THR A 212 -20.13 16.19 16.42
N PRO A 213 -20.42 15.99 17.72
CA PRO A 213 -20.01 16.91 18.78
C PRO A 213 -18.49 17.03 18.93
N ILE A 214 -18.02 18.14 19.51
CA ILE A 214 -16.60 18.35 19.88
C ILE A 214 -16.18 17.34 20.95
N THR A 215 -15.15 16.54 20.64
CA THR A 215 -14.57 15.54 21.54
C THR A 215 -13.66 16.18 22.60
N ASP A 216 -13.40 15.48 23.70
CA ASP A 216 -12.47 15.97 24.73
C ASP A 216 -11.03 16.11 24.22
N LEU A 217 -10.60 15.23 23.31
CA LEU A 217 -9.29 15.34 22.65
C LEU A 217 -9.17 16.64 21.83
N GLU A 218 -10.25 17.06 21.17
CA GLU A 218 -10.25 18.34 20.47
C GLU A 218 -10.25 19.54 21.40
N ARG A 219 -10.78 19.43 22.62
CA ARG A 219 -10.68 20.49 23.64
C ARG A 219 -9.28 20.63 24.22
N GLN A 220 -8.46 19.58 24.09
CA GLN A 220 -7.05 19.54 24.50
C GLN A 220 -6.12 20.01 23.37
N GLU A 221 -6.62 20.83 22.45
CA GLU A 221 -5.82 21.33 21.32
C GLU A 221 -4.60 22.14 21.82
N PRO A 222 -3.37 21.78 21.38
CA PRO A 222 -2.18 22.51 21.78
C PRO A 222 -2.19 23.97 21.30
N GLY A 223 -1.71 24.90 22.12
CA GLY A 223 -1.70 26.34 21.78
C GLY A 223 -0.78 26.74 20.61
N TRP A 224 0.12 25.84 20.18
CA TRP A 224 0.97 26.02 19.00
C TRP A 224 0.31 25.56 17.70
N MET A 225 -0.89 24.97 17.76
CA MET A 225 -1.57 24.48 16.56
C MET A 225 -1.78 25.60 15.53
N PRO A 226 -1.49 25.35 14.24
CA PRO A 226 -1.77 26.31 13.19
C PRO A 226 -3.24 26.72 13.16
N LYS A 227 -3.50 27.94 12.69
CA LYS A 227 -4.86 28.47 12.59
C LYS A 227 -5.69 27.63 11.60
N PRO A 228 -7.02 27.52 11.80
CA PRO A 228 -7.91 26.94 10.80
C PRO A 228 -7.71 27.60 9.42
N GLY A 229 -7.63 26.77 8.37
CA GLY A 229 -7.39 27.23 7.00
C GLY A 229 -5.91 27.38 6.60
N SER A 230 -4.96 27.08 7.50
CA SER A 230 -3.55 26.93 7.13
C SER A 230 -3.37 25.92 5.97
N ARG A 231 -2.40 26.20 5.10
CA ARG A 231 -2.02 25.39 3.95
C ARG A 231 -0.58 24.94 4.15
N LEU A 232 -0.40 23.65 4.40
CA LEU A 232 0.88 23.04 4.77
C LEU A 232 1.19 21.89 3.82
N ARG A 233 2.48 21.63 3.61
CA ARG A 233 2.97 20.41 2.95
C ARG A 233 2.88 19.20 3.86
N ALA A 234 2.85 18.00 3.26
CA ALA A 234 2.63 16.76 3.98
C ALA A 234 3.70 16.49 5.08
N LEU A 235 4.97 16.81 4.82
CA LEU A 235 6.05 16.65 5.79
C LEU A 235 5.89 17.59 7.01
N ASN A 236 5.46 18.84 6.81
CA ASN A 236 5.19 19.75 7.92
C ASN A 236 4.03 19.25 8.79
N ILE A 237 3.02 18.63 8.19
CA ILE A 237 1.95 17.98 8.94
C ILE A 237 2.51 16.84 9.81
N LEU A 238 3.42 16.01 9.30
CA LEU A 238 4.07 14.98 10.11
C LEU A 238 4.87 15.58 11.28
N SER A 239 5.62 16.67 11.06
CA SER A 239 6.33 17.38 12.14
C SER A 239 5.38 17.83 13.26
N LEU A 240 4.21 18.35 12.89
CA LEU A 240 3.20 18.77 13.86
C LEU A 240 2.59 17.56 14.60
N MET A 241 2.26 16.49 13.88
CA MET A 241 1.69 15.27 14.49
C MET A 241 2.70 14.57 15.41
N LEU A 242 3.99 14.60 15.10
CA LEU A 242 5.06 14.07 15.97
C LEU A 242 5.14 14.80 17.32
N ARG A 243 4.79 16.09 17.35
CA ARG A 243 4.81 16.93 18.55
C ARG A 243 3.48 16.94 19.32
N ASP A 244 2.41 16.42 18.73
CA ASP A 244 1.08 16.46 19.32
C ASP A 244 0.91 15.40 20.43
N PRO A 245 0.76 15.81 21.71
CA PRO A 245 0.63 14.89 22.83
C PRO A 245 -0.68 14.09 22.80
N ARG A 246 -1.65 14.47 21.97
CA ARG A 246 -2.92 13.74 21.82
C ARG A 246 -2.71 12.38 21.16
N PHE A 247 -1.64 12.18 20.41
CA PHE A 247 -1.33 10.90 19.79
C PHE A 247 -0.34 10.09 20.64
N GLY A 248 -0.73 8.86 21.00
CA GLY A 248 0.16 7.93 21.69
C GLY A 248 1.33 7.44 20.82
N SER A 249 2.31 6.80 21.46
CA SER A 249 3.43 6.11 20.81
C SER A 249 3.31 4.57 20.88
N LYS A 250 2.20 4.07 21.43
CA LYS A 250 1.95 2.64 21.59
C LYS A 250 1.56 2.05 20.23
N VAL A 251 2.22 0.97 19.83
CA VAL A 251 1.76 0.15 18.69
C VAL A 251 0.43 -0.51 19.04
N LEU A 252 -0.56 -0.29 18.20
CA LEU A 252 -1.91 -0.83 18.30
C LEU A 252 -2.11 -1.98 17.30
N ASP A 253 -3.12 -2.81 17.59
CA ASP A 253 -3.52 -3.93 16.74
C ASP A 253 -4.31 -3.45 15.50
N LYS A 254 -4.37 -4.25 14.43
CA LYS A 254 -5.15 -3.93 13.22
C LYS A 254 -6.64 -3.74 13.51
N HIS A 255 -7.18 -4.47 14.48
CA HIS A 255 -8.58 -4.36 14.91
C HIS A 255 -8.85 -3.05 15.65
N GLU A 256 -7.80 -2.36 16.09
CA GLU A 256 -7.89 -1.05 16.73
C GLU A 256 -7.85 0.11 15.70
N TYR A 257 -7.78 -0.16 14.38
CA TYR A 257 -7.91 0.88 13.35
C TYR A 257 -9.26 1.62 13.44
N ALA A 258 -10.36 0.87 13.57
CA ALA A 258 -11.68 1.46 13.78
C ALA A 258 -11.73 2.26 15.11
N ALA A 259 -11.15 1.71 16.19
CA ALA A 259 -11.08 2.39 17.48
C ALA A 259 -10.23 3.69 17.42
N MET A 260 -9.14 3.70 16.65
CA MET A 260 -8.34 4.90 16.38
C MET A 260 -9.20 5.96 15.70
N LEU A 261 -10.03 5.59 14.72
CA LEU A 261 -10.89 6.54 14.02
C LEU A 261 -12.08 7.02 14.86
N GLU A 262 -12.64 6.17 15.73
CA GLU A 262 -13.67 6.58 16.69
C GLU A 262 -13.14 7.62 17.68
N SER A 263 -11.92 7.42 18.18
CA SER A 263 -11.33 8.28 19.21
C SER A 263 -10.63 9.52 18.64
N HIS A 264 -9.87 9.37 17.55
CA HIS A 264 -8.99 10.42 17.00
C HIS A 264 -9.40 10.93 15.62
N GLY A 265 -10.42 10.36 14.97
CA GLY A 265 -10.76 10.66 13.58
C GLY A 265 -10.96 12.15 13.27
N GLU A 266 -11.64 12.90 14.14
CA GLU A 266 -11.79 14.35 13.96
C GLU A 266 -10.47 15.13 14.16
N VAL A 267 -9.60 14.67 15.06
CA VAL A 267 -8.26 15.26 15.23
C VAL A 267 -7.41 15.00 14.00
N ILE A 268 -7.43 13.79 13.46
CA ILE A 268 -6.74 13.43 12.22
C ILE A 268 -7.27 14.26 11.05
N ASN A 269 -8.59 14.47 10.95
CA ASN A 269 -9.18 15.33 9.92
C ASN A 269 -8.70 16.78 10.00
N LYS A 270 -8.50 17.35 11.20
CA LYS A 270 -7.95 18.71 11.34
C LYS A 270 -6.58 18.84 10.66
N TYR A 271 -5.71 17.83 10.82
CA TYR A 271 -4.44 17.78 10.10
C TYR A 271 -4.64 17.57 8.60
N GLY A 272 -5.57 16.68 8.22
CA GLY A 272 -5.94 16.44 6.84
C GLY A 272 -6.45 17.69 6.12
N GLU A 273 -7.19 18.58 6.80
CA GLU A 273 -7.66 19.86 6.28
C GLU A 273 -6.52 20.84 5.97
N MET A 274 -5.43 20.78 6.74
CA MET A 274 -4.25 21.63 6.56
C MET A 274 -3.45 21.28 5.30
N TRP A 275 -3.57 20.04 4.79
CA TRP A 275 -2.77 19.64 3.64
C TRP A 275 -3.18 20.43 2.40
N ASP A 276 -2.23 21.18 1.87
CA ASP A 276 -2.35 21.83 0.57
C ASP A 276 -2.14 20.77 -0.51
N CYS A 277 -3.22 20.33 -1.15
CA CYS A 277 -3.19 19.23 -2.11
C CYS A 277 -4.19 19.50 -3.25
N HIS A 278 -4.41 20.77 -3.58
CA HIS A 278 -5.28 21.11 -4.70
C HIS A 278 -4.53 20.88 -6.01
N ILE A 279 -5.07 20.02 -6.88
CA ILE A 279 -4.47 19.73 -8.17
C ILE A 279 -5.26 20.50 -9.23
N GLU A 280 -4.58 21.36 -9.98
CA GLU A 280 -5.13 22.09 -11.13
C GLU A 280 -4.31 21.83 -12.40
N SER A 281 -3.09 21.31 -12.26
CA SER A 281 -2.15 21.03 -13.34
C SER A 281 -1.39 19.71 -13.15
N GLN A 282 -0.62 19.34 -14.17
CA GLN A 282 0.30 18.20 -14.10
C GLN A 282 1.47 18.47 -13.13
N GLU A 283 1.94 19.71 -13.02
CA GLU A 283 3.02 20.11 -12.10
C GLU A 283 2.56 19.96 -10.63
N ASP A 284 1.33 20.38 -10.32
CA ASP A 284 0.76 20.17 -8.97
C ASP A 284 0.69 18.67 -8.64
N LEU A 285 0.27 17.83 -9.60
CA LEU A 285 0.21 16.39 -9.41
C LEU A 285 1.60 15.81 -9.13
N GLU A 286 2.61 16.23 -9.88
CA GLU A 286 4.00 15.79 -9.72
C GLU A 286 4.54 16.14 -8.32
N GLU A 287 4.39 17.39 -7.89
CA GLU A 287 4.85 17.83 -6.56
C GLU A 287 4.13 17.05 -5.44
N ARG A 288 2.80 16.90 -5.51
CA ARG A 288 2.05 16.23 -4.44
C ARG A 288 2.22 14.72 -4.42
N VAL A 289 2.49 14.10 -5.56
CA VAL A 289 2.91 12.69 -5.62
C VAL A 289 4.30 12.49 -5.01
N GLU A 290 5.25 13.38 -5.32
CA GLU A 290 6.57 13.35 -4.68
C GLU A 290 6.45 13.45 -3.16
N GLU A 291 5.66 14.41 -2.65
CA GLU A 291 5.40 14.55 -1.21
C GLU A 291 4.88 13.24 -0.58
N LEU A 292 3.90 12.60 -1.21
CA LEU A 292 3.34 11.33 -0.72
C LEU A 292 4.37 10.20 -0.70
N ILE A 293 5.26 10.12 -1.70
CA ILE A 293 6.30 9.10 -1.78
C ILE A 293 7.31 9.28 -0.63
N TRP A 294 7.70 10.52 -0.33
CA TRP A 294 8.56 10.82 0.82
C TRP A 294 7.89 10.45 2.14
N VAL A 295 6.63 10.85 2.34
CA VAL A 295 5.84 10.50 3.53
C VAL A 295 5.76 8.98 3.71
N ALA A 296 5.40 8.24 2.66
CA ALA A 296 5.29 6.78 2.69
C ALA A 296 6.63 6.12 3.05
N THR A 297 7.72 6.60 2.45
CA THR A 297 9.07 6.07 2.67
C THR A 297 9.58 6.39 4.07
N LEU A 298 9.24 7.55 4.64
CA LEU A 298 9.57 7.87 6.03
C LEU A 298 8.81 6.97 7.01
N MET A 299 7.49 6.83 6.85
CA MET A 299 6.64 6.02 7.72
C MET A 299 7.06 4.55 7.76
N TYR A 300 7.44 3.99 6.60
CA TYR A 300 7.91 2.62 6.51
C TYR A 300 9.42 2.52 6.74
N GLY A 301 10.22 3.11 5.86
CA GLY A 301 11.68 2.95 5.83
C GLY A 301 12.35 3.40 7.12
N VAL A 302 12.17 4.66 7.49
CA VAL A 302 12.82 5.24 8.68
C VAL A 302 12.05 4.91 9.96
N GLY A 303 10.72 4.95 9.91
CA GLY A 303 9.86 4.65 11.05
C GLY A 303 9.94 3.20 11.55
N SER A 304 10.44 2.27 10.73
CA SER A 304 10.75 0.89 11.11
C SER A 304 12.16 0.69 11.69
N TRP A 305 12.99 1.73 11.66
CA TRP A 305 14.37 1.68 12.10
C TRP A 305 14.52 2.29 13.49
N ASN A 306 15.11 1.54 14.41
CA ASN A 306 15.27 1.93 15.82
C ASN A 306 16.76 1.90 16.22
N GLY A 307 17.62 2.43 15.35
CA GLY A 307 19.07 2.43 15.56
C GLY A 307 19.67 1.03 15.62
N ASN A 308 20.65 0.86 16.51
CA ASN A 308 21.22 -0.44 16.86
C ASN A 308 20.52 -1.09 18.07
N GLU A 309 19.49 -0.46 18.64
CA GLU A 309 18.83 -0.92 19.87
C GLU A 309 17.88 -2.10 19.63
N ALA A 310 17.16 -2.09 18.52
CA ALA A 310 16.20 -3.14 18.15
C ALA A 310 16.43 -3.64 16.72
N GLU A 311 15.77 -4.74 16.36
CA GLU A 311 15.79 -5.19 14.97
C GLU A 311 14.97 -4.24 14.10
N TYR A 312 15.43 -3.99 12.88
CA TYR A 312 14.66 -3.37 11.82
C TYR A 312 13.37 -4.17 11.62
N CYS A 313 12.25 -3.56 12.00
CA CYS A 313 10.96 -4.19 11.94
C CYS A 313 10.32 -3.85 10.60
N ALA A 314 10.49 -4.70 9.58
CA ALA A 314 9.79 -4.55 8.31
C ALA A 314 8.27 -4.60 8.57
N ASP A 315 7.67 -3.43 8.81
CA ASP A 315 6.31 -3.34 9.33
C ASP A 315 5.33 -3.61 8.20
N PHE A 316 4.51 -4.65 8.40
CA PHE A 316 3.56 -5.10 7.40
C PHE A 316 2.58 -4.00 7.03
N PHE A 317 2.13 -3.21 7.98
CA PHE A 317 1.07 -2.21 7.77
C PHE A 317 1.60 -1.00 7.01
N THR A 318 2.73 -0.43 7.43
CA THR A 318 3.32 0.73 6.75
C THR A 318 3.95 0.35 5.41
N ALA A 319 4.35 -0.92 5.19
CA ALA A 319 4.72 -1.39 3.86
C ALA A 319 3.56 -1.30 2.84
N HIS A 320 2.31 -1.41 3.28
CA HIS A 320 1.16 -1.19 2.39
C HIS A 320 1.03 0.27 1.97
N ILE A 321 1.53 1.22 2.76
CA ILE A 321 1.60 2.64 2.38
C ILE A 321 2.57 2.81 1.20
N VAL A 322 3.77 2.23 1.28
CA VAL A 322 4.79 2.26 0.21
C VAL A 322 4.30 1.54 -1.05
N THR A 323 3.70 0.37 -0.91
CA THR A 323 3.25 -0.41 -2.07
C THR A 323 1.99 0.17 -2.72
N SER A 324 1.14 0.88 -1.97
CA SER A 324 -0.03 1.56 -2.55
C SER A 324 0.31 2.89 -3.21
N VAL A 325 1.22 3.70 -2.63
CA VAL A 325 1.59 5.00 -3.23
C VAL A 325 2.22 4.83 -4.62
N LEU A 326 2.87 3.69 -4.86
CA LEU A 326 3.40 3.28 -6.17
C LEU A 326 2.37 3.40 -7.31
N PHE A 327 1.09 3.15 -7.02
CA PHE A 327 0.03 3.13 -8.02
C PHE A 327 -0.71 4.45 -8.19
N ILE A 328 -0.48 5.45 -7.32
CA ILE A 328 -1.15 6.75 -7.40
C ILE A 328 -0.94 7.39 -8.78
N PRO A 329 0.29 7.46 -9.34
CA PRO A 329 0.48 8.03 -10.68
C PRO A 329 -0.27 7.28 -11.79
N SER A 330 -0.31 5.95 -11.69
CA SER A 330 -0.98 5.09 -12.66
C SER A 330 -2.48 5.30 -12.66
N ILE A 331 -3.10 5.47 -11.49
CA ILE A 331 -4.52 5.74 -11.35
C ILE A 331 -4.82 7.19 -11.77
N CYS A 332 -4.02 8.16 -11.31
CA CYS A 332 -4.21 9.57 -11.61
C CYS A 332 -4.17 9.88 -13.12
N ALA A 333 -3.42 9.10 -13.92
CA ALA A 333 -3.39 9.23 -15.38
C ALA A 333 -4.77 9.09 -16.05
N TYR A 334 -5.75 8.48 -15.37
CA TYR A 334 -7.12 8.29 -15.85
C TYR A 334 -8.17 9.12 -15.10
N LEU A 335 -7.73 9.96 -14.15
CA LEU A 335 -8.61 10.75 -13.30
C LEU A 335 -8.55 12.23 -13.68
N SER A 336 -9.69 12.93 -13.52
CA SER A 336 -9.70 14.39 -13.58
C SER A 336 -8.95 15.01 -12.39
N HIS A 337 -8.40 16.21 -12.53
CA HIS A 337 -7.67 16.89 -11.45
C HIS A 337 -8.43 16.99 -10.10
N PRO A 338 -9.76 17.29 -10.07
CA PRO A 338 -10.53 17.21 -8.82
C PRO A 338 -10.55 15.82 -8.20
N SER A 339 -10.58 14.76 -9.00
CA SER A 339 -10.56 13.37 -8.53
C SER A 339 -9.18 12.95 -8.07
N GLN A 340 -8.12 13.44 -8.72
CA GLN A 340 -6.74 13.29 -8.27
C GLN A 340 -6.57 13.92 -6.88
N THR A 341 -7.07 15.15 -6.68
CA THR A 341 -7.11 15.81 -5.36
C THR A 341 -7.77 14.92 -4.30
N LYS A 342 -8.95 14.36 -4.60
CA LYS A 342 -9.65 13.45 -3.67
C LYS A 342 -8.81 12.20 -3.37
N LEU A 343 -8.21 11.60 -4.39
CA LEU A 343 -7.39 10.39 -4.26
C LEU A 343 -6.19 10.61 -3.37
N LEU A 344 -5.42 11.67 -3.64
CA LEU A 344 -4.23 11.99 -2.86
C LEU A 344 -4.61 12.26 -1.40
N ARG A 345 -5.61 13.12 -1.14
CA ARG A 345 -6.11 13.41 0.23
C ARG A 345 -6.49 12.15 0.98
N ALA A 346 -7.25 11.27 0.34
CA ALA A 346 -7.72 10.05 0.95
C ALA A 346 -6.56 9.09 1.26
N HIS A 347 -5.62 8.93 0.34
CA HIS A 347 -4.41 8.12 0.54
C HIS A 347 -3.55 8.65 1.69
N PHE A 348 -3.31 9.97 1.74
CA PHE A 348 -2.54 10.60 2.84
C PHE A 348 -3.20 10.34 4.20
N LEU A 349 -4.51 10.58 4.30
CA LEU A 349 -5.27 10.37 5.53
C LEU A 349 -5.20 8.92 6.02
N THR A 350 -5.38 7.96 5.12
CA THR A 350 -5.27 6.53 5.46
C THR A 350 -3.83 6.20 5.88
N SER A 351 -2.83 6.79 5.22
CA SER A 351 -1.41 6.59 5.53
C SER A 351 -1.03 7.10 6.93
N ILE A 352 -1.38 8.35 7.25
CA ILE A 352 -1.12 8.90 8.60
C ILE A 352 -1.89 8.13 9.67
N THR A 353 -3.10 7.63 9.38
CA THR A 353 -3.87 6.83 10.33
C THR A 353 -3.17 5.50 10.62
N TRP A 354 -2.71 4.79 9.59
CA TRP A 354 -1.95 3.56 9.81
C TRP A 354 -0.64 3.83 10.55
N TRP A 355 0.10 4.87 10.21
CA TRP A 355 1.30 5.26 10.96
C TRP A 355 1.02 5.55 12.45
N LEU A 356 -0.09 6.22 12.76
CA LEU A 356 -0.53 6.41 14.15
C LEU A 356 -0.90 5.10 14.85
N VAL A 357 -1.64 4.20 14.18
CA VAL A 357 -1.95 2.86 14.69
C VAL A 357 -0.66 2.07 14.94
N ARG A 358 0.38 2.27 14.13
CA ARG A 358 1.69 1.65 14.29
C ARG A 358 2.61 2.39 15.26
N GLY A 359 2.04 3.22 16.15
CA GLY A 359 2.76 3.82 17.26
C GLY A 359 3.49 5.11 16.93
N ARG A 360 3.17 5.76 15.80
CA ARG A 360 3.66 7.11 15.46
C ARG A 360 5.19 7.20 15.60
N SER A 361 5.89 6.28 14.96
CA SER A 361 7.35 6.24 15.01
C SER A 361 7.97 7.55 14.52
N SER A 362 9.05 7.97 15.18
CA SER A 362 9.83 9.16 14.79
C SER A 362 10.75 8.86 13.62
N PHE A 363 11.33 9.92 13.04
CA PHE A 363 12.23 9.81 11.89
C PHE A 363 13.63 10.29 12.27
N ALA A 364 14.45 9.39 12.85
CA ALA A 364 15.84 9.67 13.24
C ALA A 364 16.78 9.73 12.02
N LEU A 365 16.47 10.63 11.07
CA LEU A 365 17.13 10.75 9.76
C LEU A 365 18.62 11.03 9.88
N LYS A 366 19.04 11.87 10.82
CA LYS A 366 20.46 12.20 11.01
C LYS A 366 21.29 10.94 11.24
N GLU A 367 20.81 10.06 12.12
CA GLU A 367 21.51 8.83 12.44
C GLU A 367 21.35 7.80 11.31
N PHE A 368 20.14 7.69 10.75
CA PHE A 368 19.81 6.77 9.66
C PHE A 368 20.68 6.99 8.41
N THR A 369 20.87 8.25 8.00
CA THR A 369 21.66 8.60 6.80
C THR A 369 23.15 8.70 7.07
N SER A 370 23.58 8.74 8.35
CA SER A 370 25.00 8.69 8.71
C SER A 370 25.64 7.31 8.52
N GLN A 371 24.84 6.24 8.48
CA GLN A 371 25.34 4.89 8.22
C GLN A 371 25.96 4.83 6.82
N PRO A 372 27.04 4.08 6.58
CA PRO A 372 27.51 3.80 5.22
C PRO A 372 26.37 3.29 4.31
N LEU A 373 26.53 3.44 2.99
CA LEU A 373 25.63 2.83 2.02
C LEU A 373 26.20 1.49 1.54
N PRO A 374 25.35 0.49 1.24
CA PRO A 374 25.79 -0.68 0.49
C PRO A 374 26.45 -0.24 -0.83
N PRO A 375 27.54 -0.91 -1.28
CA PRO A 375 28.15 -2.11 -0.71
C PRO A 375 29.27 -1.81 0.31
N LEU A 376 29.42 -0.57 0.77
CA LEU A 376 30.48 -0.21 1.71
C LEU A 376 30.23 -0.86 3.07
N PRO A 377 31.22 -1.56 3.64
CA PRO A 377 31.04 -2.26 4.90
C PRO A 377 30.73 -1.29 6.05
N ASN A 378 29.82 -1.72 6.92
CA ASN A 378 29.55 -1.03 8.18
C ASN A 378 30.64 -1.33 9.22
N ILE A 379 30.58 -0.62 10.35
CA ILE A 379 31.39 -0.96 11.52
C ILE A 379 31.05 -2.39 12.00
N PRO A 380 32.01 -3.16 12.53
CA PRO A 380 31.78 -4.56 12.95
C PRO A 380 30.68 -4.77 13.99
N SER A 381 30.35 -3.72 14.76
CA SER A 381 29.28 -3.74 15.76
C SER A 381 27.90 -3.33 15.22
N ALA A 382 27.80 -2.98 13.93
CA ALA A 382 26.53 -2.64 13.32
C ALA A 382 25.63 -3.87 13.28
N LYS A 383 24.37 -3.70 13.64
CA LYS A 383 23.41 -4.81 13.66
C LYS A 383 23.13 -5.38 12.26
N TYR A 384 23.17 -4.53 11.25
CA TYR A 384 22.93 -4.88 9.85
C TYR A 384 24.19 -4.71 9.02
N SER A 385 24.60 -5.76 8.33
CA SER A 385 25.68 -5.69 7.36
C SER A 385 25.22 -4.94 6.11
N ASN A 386 26.10 -4.10 5.56
CA ASN A 386 25.93 -3.46 4.25
C ASN A 386 26.64 -4.21 3.11
N THR A 387 27.19 -5.39 3.40
CA THR A 387 27.74 -6.30 2.39
C THR A 387 26.82 -7.51 2.26
N LEU A 388 26.73 -8.05 1.05
CA LEU A 388 25.94 -9.26 0.80
C LEU A 388 26.45 -10.42 1.67
N PRO A 389 25.53 -11.24 2.21
CA PRO A 389 25.90 -12.47 2.89
C PRO A 389 26.36 -13.54 1.89
N GLY A 390 26.86 -14.66 2.41
CA GLY A 390 27.26 -15.81 1.61
C GLY A 390 28.55 -15.62 0.81
N SER A 391 28.87 -16.64 0.00
CA SER A 391 30.09 -16.66 -0.82
C SER A 391 29.97 -15.71 -2.01
N GLN A 392 30.89 -14.75 -2.12
CA GLN A 392 30.93 -13.79 -3.22
C GLN A 392 31.63 -14.39 -4.45
N PRO A 393 31.26 -13.96 -5.68
CA PRO A 393 31.93 -14.42 -6.89
C PRO A 393 33.43 -14.07 -6.86
N THR A 394 34.26 -15.01 -7.31
CA THR A 394 35.71 -14.75 -7.47
C THR A 394 35.94 -13.92 -8.72
N LEU A 395 36.36 -12.67 -8.55
CA LEU A 395 36.57 -11.74 -9.65
C LEU A 395 37.97 -11.92 -10.28
N PRO A 396 38.10 -11.92 -11.62
CA PRO A 396 39.39 -12.01 -12.29
C PRO A 396 40.21 -10.74 -12.09
N ALA A 397 41.54 -10.82 -12.22
CA ALA A 397 42.45 -9.67 -12.07
C ALA A 397 42.15 -8.48 -13.00
N CYS A 398 41.43 -8.72 -14.11
CA CYS A 398 41.00 -7.69 -15.06
C CYS A 398 39.67 -7.01 -14.69
N ALA A 399 38.99 -7.41 -13.60
CA ALA A 399 37.77 -6.76 -13.17
C ALA A 399 38.02 -5.28 -12.79
N LEU A 400 37.04 -4.42 -13.10
CA LEU A 400 37.08 -2.99 -12.81
C LEU A 400 35.84 -2.59 -11.99
N PRO A 401 35.99 -1.83 -10.88
CA PRO A 401 37.27 -1.45 -10.26
C PRO A 401 38.04 -2.68 -9.74
N SER A 402 39.20 -2.48 -9.10
CA SER A 402 40.05 -3.58 -8.57
C SER A 402 39.21 -4.71 -7.94
N PRO A 403 39.55 -6.00 -8.16
CA PRO A 403 38.80 -7.14 -7.60
C PRO A 403 38.56 -7.11 -6.09
N ALA A 404 39.39 -6.38 -5.34
CA ALA A 404 39.24 -6.20 -3.89
C ALA A 404 38.25 -5.08 -3.51
N SER A 405 37.75 -4.31 -4.47
CA SER A 405 36.79 -3.23 -4.24
C SER A 405 35.40 -3.80 -3.96
N PRO A 406 34.67 -3.30 -2.94
CA PRO A 406 33.27 -3.64 -2.74
C PRO A 406 32.40 -3.35 -3.97
N TYR A 407 32.75 -2.33 -4.76
CA TYR A 407 32.07 -1.97 -6.00
C TYR A 407 32.40 -2.90 -7.18
N ALA A 408 33.47 -3.71 -7.09
CA ALA A 408 33.72 -4.75 -8.08
C ALA A 408 32.81 -5.97 -7.82
N ILE A 409 32.55 -6.27 -6.55
CA ILE A 409 31.68 -7.37 -6.10
C ILE A 409 30.21 -7.01 -6.30
N ASN A 410 29.81 -5.81 -5.87
CA ASN A 410 28.45 -5.30 -5.97
C ASN A 410 28.47 -3.89 -6.56
N PRO A 411 28.57 -3.74 -7.89
CA PRO A 411 28.67 -2.43 -8.54
C PRO A 411 27.41 -1.58 -8.39
N ASN A 412 26.24 -2.22 -8.23
CA ASN A 412 24.98 -1.53 -7.99
C ASN A 412 24.14 -2.36 -7.00
N PRO A 413 23.95 -1.89 -5.76
CA PRO A 413 23.17 -2.59 -4.74
C PRO A 413 21.74 -2.96 -5.14
N TRP A 414 21.14 -2.26 -6.10
CA TRP A 414 19.81 -2.60 -6.59
C TRP A 414 19.76 -3.94 -7.33
N TYR A 415 20.85 -4.39 -7.95
CA TYR A 415 20.86 -5.68 -8.65
C TYR A 415 20.62 -6.87 -7.71
N PRO A 416 21.39 -7.07 -6.63
CA PRO A 416 21.10 -8.16 -5.70
C PRO A 416 19.76 -7.97 -4.96
N ILE A 417 19.37 -6.73 -4.61
CA ILE A 417 18.05 -6.44 -4.01
C ILE A 417 16.91 -6.98 -4.88
N LEU A 418 16.92 -6.61 -6.17
CA LEU A 418 15.86 -7.01 -7.09
C LEU A 418 15.96 -8.50 -7.45
N ALA A 419 17.17 -9.05 -7.60
CA ALA A 419 17.36 -10.46 -7.87
C ALA A 419 16.84 -11.34 -6.73
N ASP A 420 17.11 -10.95 -5.47
CA ASP A 420 16.60 -11.64 -4.29
C ASP A 420 15.07 -11.59 -4.25
N ALA A 421 14.50 -10.40 -4.41
CA ALA A 421 13.07 -10.17 -4.40
C ALA A 421 12.29 -11.02 -5.42
N LEU A 422 12.90 -11.37 -6.55
CA LEU A 422 12.28 -12.21 -7.59
C LEU A 422 12.10 -13.67 -7.16
N VAL A 423 13.04 -14.21 -6.40
CA VAL A 423 13.04 -15.62 -5.98
C VAL A 423 12.60 -15.81 -4.53
N HIS A 424 12.38 -14.70 -3.82
CA HIS A 424 11.98 -14.72 -2.43
C HIS A 424 10.55 -15.25 -2.26
N PRO A 425 10.31 -16.20 -1.33
CA PRO A 425 8.98 -16.80 -1.13
C PRO A 425 7.96 -15.82 -0.55
N ASN A 426 8.41 -14.73 0.07
CA ASN A 426 7.54 -13.69 0.59
C ASN A 426 7.06 -12.74 -0.52
N GLU A 427 5.78 -12.83 -0.85
CA GLU A 427 5.12 -12.02 -1.88
C GLU A 427 5.08 -10.51 -1.58
N HIS A 428 5.31 -10.07 -0.34
CA HIS A 428 5.34 -8.64 0.02
C HIS A 428 6.68 -8.00 -0.27
N LEU A 429 7.78 -8.75 -0.14
CA LEU A 429 9.12 -8.25 -0.40
C LEU A 429 9.23 -7.70 -1.82
N CYS A 430 8.83 -8.47 -2.84
CA CYS A 430 8.90 -8.00 -4.23
C CYS A 430 8.10 -6.72 -4.50
N LYS A 431 6.93 -6.56 -3.85
CA LYS A 431 6.09 -5.37 -3.97
C LYS A 431 6.83 -4.14 -3.39
N VAL A 432 7.42 -4.28 -2.21
CA VAL A 432 8.17 -3.20 -1.54
C VAL A 432 9.44 -2.85 -2.30
N GLN A 433 10.24 -3.84 -2.70
CA GLN A 433 11.49 -3.60 -3.41
C GLN A 433 11.25 -2.95 -4.78
N ARG A 434 10.21 -3.38 -5.48
CA ARG A 434 9.75 -2.74 -6.72
C ARG A 434 9.39 -1.28 -6.49
N ALA A 435 8.65 -0.97 -5.43
CA ALA A 435 8.22 0.39 -5.12
C ALA A 435 9.42 1.30 -4.81
N LEU A 436 10.29 0.87 -3.89
CA LEU A 436 11.46 1.64 -3.48
C LEU A 436 12.46 1.83 -4.63
N ALA A 437 12.65 0.82 -5.49
CA ALA A 437 13.48 0.95 -6.68
C ALA A 437 12.94 2.01 -7.65
N HIS A 438 11.62 2.04 -7.88
CA HIS A 438 10.99 3.07 -8.71
C HIS A 438 11.15 4.46 -8.09
N PHE A 439 10.94 4.61 -6.78
CA PHE A 439 11.11 5.89 -6.10
C PHE A 439 12.57 6.37 -6.16
N ASN A 440 13.53 5.46 -6.07
CA ASN A 440 14.95 5.77 -6.23
C ASN A 440 15.27 6.25 -7.66
N VAL A 441 14.62 5.71 -8.69
CA VAL A 441 14.77 6.21 -10.08
C VAL A 441 14.30 7.66 -10.18
N LEU A 442 13.14 7.99 -9.58
CA LEU A 442 12.58 9.33 -9.65
C LEU A 442 13.35 10.34 -8.78
N TYR A 443 13.64 9.99 -7.52
CA TYR A 443 14.03 10.95 -6.49
C TYR A 443 15.31 10.56 -5.73
N GLY A 444 15.99 9.48 -6.12
CA GLY A 444 17.25 9.05 -5.49
C GLY A 444 18.41 10.04 -5.67
N HIS A 445 18.26 11.02 -6.56
CA HIS A 445 19.23 12.08 -6.81
C HIS A 445 19.10 13.30 -5.89
N ARG A 446 18.06 13.37 -5.04
CA ARG A 446 17.84 14.51 -4.15
C ARG A 446 18.95 14.60 -3.09
N GLU A 447 19.53 15.78 -2.94
CA GLU A 447 20.55 16.05 -1.92
C GLU A 447 19.94 16.26 -0.53
N ALA A 448 20.75 16.09 0.51
CA ALA A 448 20.33 16.28 1.89
C ALA A 448 19.74 17.68 2.13
N GLY A 449 18.54 17.72 2.72
CA GLY A 449 17.87 18.97 3.08
C GLY A 449 17.17 19.67 1.90
N PHE A 450 17.00 19.01 0.75
CA PHE A 450 16.33 19.59 -0.43
C PHE A 450 14.92 20.14 -0.15
N VAL A 451 14.24 19.65 0.89
CA VAL A 451 12.89 20.09 1.31
C VAL A 451 12.89 21.30 2.24
N LEU A 452 14.02 21.68 2.85
CA LEU A 452 14.01 22.64 3.96
C LEU A 452 13.50 24.03 3.53
N ASP A 453 13.95 24.53 2.38
CA ASP A 453 13.54 25.84 1.89
C ASP A 453 12.03 25.88 1.64
N SER A 454 11.47 24.83 1.03
CA SER A 454 10.03 24.76 0.76
C SER A 454 9.23 24.65 2.06
N LEU A 455 9.62 23.76 2.97
CA LEU A 455 8.92 23.56 4.25
C LEU A 455 8.96 24.81 5.15
N SER A 456 10.05 25.57 5.14
CA SER A 456 10.18 26.79 5.97
C SER A 456 9.20 27.90 5.59
N LYS A 457 8.68 27.88 4.34
CA LYS A 457 7.72 28.89 3.83
C LYS A 457 6.30 28.68 4.35
N ASP A 458 5.99 27.52 4.92
CA ASP A 458 4.65 27.20 5.42
C ASP A 458 4.33 27.87 6.79
N GLY A 459 5.31 28.54 7.40
CA GLY A 459 5.11 29.33 8.62
C GLY A 459 4.94 28.48 9.89
N VAL A 460 5.42 27.24 9.86
CA VAL A 460 5.46 26.33 11.01
C VAL A 460 6.90 25.85 11.27
N ASP A 461 7.17 25.44 12.51
CA ASP A 461 8.47 24.87 12.86
C ASP A 461 8.67 23.53 12.13
N VAL A 462 9.70 23.50 11.29
CA VAL A 462 10.11 22.29 10.56
C VAL A 462 10.87 21.36 11.52
N ASP A 463 10.66 20.04 11.40
CA ASP A 463 11.47 19.06 12.12
C ASP A 463 12.94 19.15 11.65
N PRO A 464 13.91 19.38 12.57
CA PRO A 464 15.32 19.49 12.20
C PRO A 464 15.89 18.21 11.55
N GLU A 465 15.26 17.05 11.75
CA GLU A 465 15.67 15.80 11.10
C GLU A 465 15.55 15.87 9.57
N TYR A 466 14.64 16.70 9.03
CA TYR A 466 14.50 16.88 7.58
C TYR A 466 15.70 17.56 6.91
N ALA A 467 16.63 18.13 7.67
CA ALA A 467 17.92 18.59 7.15
C ALA A 467 18.80 17.45 6.61
N TYR A 468 18.52 16.21 7.05
CA TYR A 468 19.27 15.02 6.68
C TYR A 468 18.50 14.11 5.72
N LEU A 469 17.29 14.51 5.29
CA LEU A 469 16.50 13.77 4.31
C LEU A 469 17.14 13.92 2.92
N ASP A 470 17.52 12.79 2.32
CA ASP A 470 18.10 12.71 0.97
C ASP A 470 17.54 11.51 0.19
N GLY A 471 17.91 11.40 -1.08
CA GLY A 471 17.53 10.29 -1.98
C GLY A 471 18.01 8.90 -1.53
N THR A 472 18.98 8.81 -0.61
CA THR A 472 19.57 7.53 -0.22
C THR A 472 18.63 6.70 0.65
N VAL A 473 17.59 7.32 1.24
CA VAL A 473 16.62 6.63 2.11
C VAL A 473 15.91 5.48 1.39
N PHE A 474 15.68 5.57 0.08
CA PHE A 474 15.04 4.49 -0.69
C PHE A 474 15.91 3.22 -0.71
N LEU A 475 17.20 3.39 -1.02
CA LEU A 475 18.16 2.28 -1.03
C LEU A 475 18.38 1.71 0.37
N ARG A 476 18.47 2.57 1.40
CA ARG A 476 18.64 2.14 2.79
C ARG A 476 17.46 1.31 3.26
N ALA A 477 16.23 1.79 3.03
CA ALA A 477 15.03 1.05 3.36
C ALA A 477 14.99 -0.30 2.63
N ALA A 478 15.26 -0.29 1.32
CA ALA A 478 15.29 -1.51 0.50
C ALA A 478 16.29 -2.56 1.03
N TRP A 479 17.51 -2.13 1.36
CA TRP A 479 18.53 -3.03 1.89
C TRP A 479 18.17 -3.59 3.27
N LEU A 480 17.64 -2.75 4.16
CA LEU A 480 17.20 -3.16 5.49
C LEU A 480 16.00 -4.12 5.43
N THR A 481 15.05 -3.89 4.52
CA THR A 481 13.93 -4.80 4.28
C THR A 481 14.42 -6.18 3.82
N GLY A 482 15.38 -6.24 2.88
CA GLY A 482 15.98 -7.51 2.45
C GLY A 482 16.68 -8.23 3.60
N SER A 483 17.48 -7.48 4.37
CA SER A 483 18.19 -8.02 5.53
C SER A 483 17.27 -8.52 6.64
N ALA A 484 16.12 -7.88 6.86
CA ALA A 484 15.15 -8.30 7.88
C ALA A 484 14.40 -9.59 7.49
N LEU A 485 14.20 -9.81 6.19
CA LEU A 485 13.45 -10.97 5.68
C LEU A 485 14.33 -12.15 5.27
N GLY A 486 15.63 -11.89 5.06
CA GLY A 486 16.64 -12.85 4.68
C GLY A 486 16.96 -12.79 3.19
N TRP A 487 18.26 -12.81 2.86
CA TRP A 487 18.76 -12.84 1.49
C TRP A 487 18.77 -14.28 0.93
N VAL A 488 17.60 -14.80 0.57
CA VAL A 488 17.44 -16.21 0.15
C VAL A 488 18.26 -16.57 -1.10
N SER A 489 18.44 -15.64 -2.02
CA SER A 489 19.28 -15.83 -3.22
C SER A 489 20.77 -15.93 -2.90
N HIS A 490 21.14 -15.56 -1.66
CA HIS A 490 22.49 -15.60 -1.12
C HIS A 490 22.67 -16.64 0.01
N GLY A 491 21.68 -17.51 0.21
CA GLY A 491 21.76 -18.67 1.11
C GLY A 491 21.36 -18.41 2.55
N GLU A 492 20.72 -17.28 2.85
CA GLU A 492 20.04 -17.08 4.13
C GLU A 492 18.65 -17.73 4.13
N ASP A 493 18.18 -18.10 5.32
CA ASP A 493 16.81 -18.58 5.48
C ASP A 493 15.82 -17.41 5.34
N ASN A 494 14.67 -17.66 4.71
CA ASN A 494 13.54 -16.75 4.79
C ASN A 494 13.05 -16.73 6.24
N THR A 495 13.28 -15.62 6.94
CA THR A 495 12.76 -15.45 8.31
C THR A 495 11.24 -15.44 8.30
N GLY A 496 10.65 -14.98 7.20
CA GLY A 496 9.22 -14.83 7.01
C GLY A 496 8.61 -13.72 7.85
N ILE A 497 9.34 -13.10 8.77
CA ILE A 497 8.81 -12.22 9.81
C ILE A 497 8.46 -10.86 9.22
N TRP A 498 7.22 -10.73 8.79
CA TRP A 498 6.50 -9.48 8.71
C TRP A 498 5.55 -9.54 9.87
N ASN A 499 5.62 -8.63 10.83
CA ASN A 499 4.84 -8.66 12.09
C ASN A 499 3.32 -9.00 12.00
N TYR A 500 2.72 -9.21 10.82
CA TYR A 500 1.40 -9.82 10.60
C TYR A 500 1.21 -11.25 11.16
N GLN A 501 2.25 -12.07 11.37
CA GLN A 501 2.03 -13.47 11.84
C GLN A 501 1.35 -13.52 13.20
N GLU A 502 1.65 -12.57 14.09
CA GLU A 502 0.97 -12.44 15.38
C GLU A 502 -0.54 -12.23 15.21
N PHE A 503 -0.94 -11.49 14.18
CA PHE A 503 -2.34 -11.23 13.85
C PHE A 503 -3.03 -12.43 13.21
N HIS A 504 -2.31 -13.20 12.40
CA HIS A 504 -2.84 -14.46 11.86
C HIS A 504 -3.09 -15.45 13.00
N LYS A 505 -2.13 -15.58 13.92
CA LYS A 505 -2.27 -16.40 15.11
C LYS A 505 -3.45 -15.93 15.98
N ALA A 506 -3.55 -14.63 16.27
CA ALA A 506 -4.67 -14.08 17.03
C ALA A 506 -6.04 -14.33 16.37
N ALA A 507 -6.11 -14.30 15.03
CA ALA A 507 -7.34 -14.64 14.30
C ALA A 507 -7.71 -16.12 14.45
N LEU A 508 -6.74 -17.03 14.40
CA LEU A 508 -6.95 -18.46 14.62
C LEU A 508 -7.38 -18.73 16.07
N ASP A 509 -6.69 -18.14 17.05
CA ASP A 509 -7.02 -18.28 18.47
C ASP A 509 -8.45 -17.78 18.77
N GLN A 510 -8.86 -16.66 18.14
CA GLN A 510 -10.22 -16.15 18.25
C GLN A 510 -11.26 -17.07 17.59
N LEU A 511 -10.94 -17.69 16.45
CA LEU A 511 -11.83 -18.64 15.81
C LEU A 511 -12.02 -19.89 16.66
N GLU A 512 -10.95 -20.44 17.23
CA GLU A 512 -11.03 -21.58 18.14
C GLU A 512 -11.89 -21.24 19.36
N LEU A 513 -11.75 -20.03 19.91
CA LEU A 513 -12.59 -19.53 20.98
C LEU A 513 -14.07 -19.46 20.56
N LEU A 514 -14.38 -18.89 19.39
CA LEU A 514 -15.75 -18.82 18.87
C LEU A 514 -16.35 -20.22 18.64
N ARG A 515 -15.55 -21.16 18.12
CA ARG A 515 -15.94 -22.57 17.91
C ARG A 515 -16.25 -23.24 19.25
N SER A 516 -15.40 -23.03 20.26
CA SER A 516 -15.61 -23.56 21.62
C SER A 516 -16.88 -23.03 22.28
N GLN A 517 -17.37 -21.87 21.85
CA GLN A 517 -18.58 -21.23 22.34
C GLN A 517 -19.83 -21.55 21.49
N GLY A 518 -19.71 -22.32 20.41
CA GLY A 518 -20.80 -22.61 19.47
C GLY A 518 -21.26 -21.38 18.67
N ARG A 519 -20.37 -20.40 18.47
CA ARG A 519 -20.64 -19.09 17.84
C ARG A 519 -19.84 -18.87 16.55
N ALA A 520 -19.12 -19.88 16.09
CA ALA A 520 -18.31 -19.82 14.88
C ALA A 520 -19.09 -20.15 13.63
#